data_AF-A0A1F7FCF8-F1
#
_entry.id   AF-A0A1F7FCF8-F1
#
_cell.length_a   1.000
_cell.length_b   1.000
_cell.length_c   1.000
_cell.angle_alpha   90.00
_cell.angle_beta   90.00
_cell.angle_gamma   90.00
#
_symmetry.space_group_name_H-M   'P 1'
#
loop_
_entity.id
_entity.type
_entity.pdbx_description
1 polymer ?
#
loop_
_entity_poly.entity_id
_entity_poly.type
_entity_poly.pdbx_seq_one_letter_code
_entity_poly.pdbx_strand_id
1 'polypeptide(L)'
;MRISGISSHINADAIKKIDQERKSASITTTNKANKDSSVFSDDAKRLSASSADVGAVKAQAEAHPEIRPEKVQEAKQKIQSGFYDSEEFIDQLAEKIMRDFGIG
;
A
#
# COMPACT_ATOMS: atom_id res chain seq x y z
N MET A 1 -63.67 -0.72 -46.83
CA MET A 1 -63.04 -1.11 -45.55
C MET A 1 -62.28 0.10 -45.03
N ARG A 2 -62.75 0.75 -43.96
CA ARG A 2 -62.15 1.96 -43.37
C ARG A 2 -61.54 1.58 -42.03
N ILE A 3 -60.24 1.79 -41.86
CA ILE A 3 -59.51 1.48 -40.63
C ILE A 3 -59.53 2.75 -39.78
N SER A 4 -60.34 2.76 -38.73
CA SER A 4 -60.32 3.84 -37.73
C SER A 4 -59.08 3.66 -36.85
N GLY A 5 -58.16 4.62 -36.91
CA GLY A 5 -56.98 4.66 -36.06
C GLY A 5 -57.34 4.88 -34.60
N ILE A 6 -56.87 3.99 -33.73
CA ILE A 6 -56.99 4.09 -32.28
C ILE A 6 -55.98 5.13 -31.81
N SER A 7 -56.43 6.35 -31.53
CA SER A 7 -55.63 7.37 -30.86
C SER A 7 -55.70 7.15 -29.35
N SER A 8 -54.76 6.38 -28.80
CA SER A 8 -54.58 6.23 -27.35
C SER A 8 -53.88 7.47 -26.79
N HIS A 9 -54.64 8.33 -26.12
CA HIS A 9 -54.15 9.43 -25.30
C HIS A 9 -53.61 8.84 -23.99
N ILE A 10 -52.28 8.74 -23.91
CA ILE A 10 -51.58 8.22 -22.74
C ILE A 10 -51.53 9.34 -21.68
N ASN A 11 -52.26 9.16 -20.58
CA ASN A 11 -52.23 10.06 -19.43
C ASN A 11 -50.87 9.95 -18.72
N ALA A 12 -50.02 10.97 -18.86
CA ALA A 12 -48.67 11.02 -18.28
C ALA A 12 -48.65 10.85 -16.75
N ASP A 13 -49.74 11.20 -16.07
CA ASP A 13 -49.87 11.07 -14.61
C ASP A 13 -50.07 9.63 -14.14
N ALA A 14 -50.62 8.75 -14.99
CA ALA A 14 -50.77 7.33 -14.68
C ALA A 14 -49.42 6.59 -14.71
N ILE A 15 -48.54 6.98 -15.65
CA ILE A 15 -47.20 6.38 -15.78
C ILE A 15 -46.34 6.74 -14.56
N LYS A 16 -46.39 7.99 -14.09
CA LYS A 16 -45.64 8.43 -12.91
C LYS A 16 -46.05 7.70 -11.62
N LYS A 17 -47.33 7.38 -11.45
CA LYS A 17 -47.81 6.57 -10.32
C LYS A 17 -47.31 5.13 -10.39
N ILE A 18 -47.35 4.51 -11.58
CA ILE A 18 -46.84 3.14 -11.77
C ILE A 18 -45.34 3.06 -11.51
N ASP A 19 -44.55 4.06 -11.91
CA ASP A 19 -43.10 4.11 -11.60
C ASP A 19 -42.82 4.32 -10.11
N GLN A 20 -43.63 5.11 -9.41
CA GLN A 20 -43.50 5.27 -7.95
C GLN A 20 -43.88 3.99 -7.20
N GLU A 21 -44.91 3.27 -7.65
CA GLU A 21 -45.31 1.98 -7.09
C GLU A 21 -44.29 0.87 -7.38
N ARG A 22 -43.63 0.87 -8.56
CA ARG A 22 -42.50 -0.03 -8.83
C ARG A 22 -41.28 0.29 -7.98
N LYS A 23 -41.02 1.58 -7.72
CA LYS A 23 -39.89 2.01 -6.89
C LYS A 23 -40.12 1.74 -5.40
N SER A 24 -41.36 1.72 -4.92
CA SER A 24 -41.71 1.32 -3.55
C SER A 24 -41.89 -0.19 -3.38
N ALA A 25 -42.30 -0.93 -4.42
CA ALA A 25 -42.37 -2.39 -4.41
C ALA A 25 -41.01 -3.08 -4.58
N SER A 26 -40.03 -2.43 -5.22
CA SER A 26 -38.67 -2.97 -5.40
C SER A 26 -37.82 -2.92 -4.12
N ILE A 27 -38.27 -2.26 -3.05
CA ILE A 27 -37.50 -2.12 -1.79
C ILE A 27 -37.76 -3.29 -0.83
N THR A 28 -38.73 -4.17 -1.12
CA THR A 28 -39.04 -5.34 -0.28
C THR A 28 -38.87 -6.64 -1.04
N THR A 29 -37.64 -6.91 -1.48
CA THR A 29 -37.22 -8.27 -1.85
C THR A 29 -35.83 -8.52 -1.30
N THR A 30 -35.82 -9.00 -0.06
CA THR A 30 -34.78 -9.82 0.57
C THR A 30 -33.47 -10.03 -0.22
N ASN A 31 -32.55 -9.07 -0.14
CA ASN A 31 -31.13 -9.33 -0.36
C ASN A 31 -30.60 -10.13 0.84
N LYS A 32 -30.92 -11.44 0.90
CA LYS A 32 -29.99 -12.39 1.54
C LYS A 32 -28.79 -12.49 0.60
N ALA A 33 -27.93 -11.47 0.67
CA ALA A 33 -26.60 -11.54 0.11
C ALA A 33 -25.94 -12.75 0.78
N ASN A 34 -25.70 -13.82 0.01
CA ASN A 34 -24.74 -14.83 0.41
C ASN A 34 -23.47 -14.07 0.77
N LYS A 35 -23.14 -14.07 2.05
CA LYS A 35 -22.06 -13.29 2.62
C LYS A 35 -20.76 -14.02 2.27
N ASP A 36 -20.37 -13.90 1.00
CA ASP A 36 -19.12 -14.43 0.51
C ASP A 36 -18.01 -13.64 1.19
N SER A 37 -17.36 -14.24 2.19
CA SER A 37 -16.34 -13.57 2.98
C SER A 37 -14.97 -14.07 2.54
N SER A 38 -14.21 -13.22 1.86
CA SER A 38 -12.80 -13.48 1.58
C SER A 38 -11.98 -13.07 2.80
N VAL A 39 -11.27 -14.03 3.40
CA VAL A 39 -10.32 -13.79 4.50
C VAL A 39 -8.92 -13.92 3.95
N PHE A 40 -8.12 -12.85 4.05
CA PHE A 40 -6.70 -12.90 3.72
C PHE A 40 -5.94 -13.74 4.75
N SER A 41 -5.03 -14.60 4.29
CA SER A 41 -4.12 -15.33 5.17
C SER A 41 -3.24 -14.37 5.96
N ASP A 42 -2.78 -14.78 7.14
CA ASP A 42 -1.95 -13.92 7.99
C ASP A 42 -0.59 -13.60 7.32
N ASP A 43 -0.06 -14.52 6.52
CA ASP A 43 1.14 -14.28 5.72
C ASP A 43 0.92 -13.22 4.63
N ALA A 44 -0.24 -13.23 3.96
CA ALA A 44 -0.56 -12.20 2.96
C ALA A 44 -0.68 -10.81 3.59
N LYS A 45 -1.23 -10.72 4.81
CA LYS A 45 -1.28 -9.47 5.57
C LYS A 45 0.12 -8.97 5.93
N ARG A 46 1.03 -9.87 6.34
CA ARG A 46 2.43 -9.55 6.64
C ARG A 46 3.18 -9.06 5.41
N LEU A 47 3.03 -9.73 4.27
CA LEU A 47 3.65 -9.32 3.02
C LEU A 47 3.13 -7.96 2.55
N SER A 48 1.83 -7.70 2.68
CA SER A 48 1.27 -6.38 2.39
C SER A 48 1.85 -5.30 3.31
N ALA A 49 2.04 -5.59 4.59
CA ALA A 49 2.69 -4.65 5.53
C ALA A 49 4.15 -4.40 5.11
N SER A 50 4.92 -5.44 4.81
CA SER A 50 6.31 -5.32 4.37
C SER A 50 6.47 -4.62 3.02
N SER A 51 5.47 -4.69 2.13
CA SER A 51 5.54 -3.97 0.84
C SER A 51 5.58 -2.45 1.00
N ALA A 52 4.87 -1.91 2.00
CA ALA A 52 4.93 -0.49 2.35
C ALA A 52 6.28 -0.12 2.94
N ASP A 53 6.85 -0.99 3.78
CA ASP A 53 8.18 -0.82 4.37
C ASP A 53 9.27 -0.82 3.28
N VAL A 54 9.20 -1.74 2.32
CA VAL A 54 10.16 -1.80 1.19
C VAL A 54 10.06 -0.54 0.33
N GLY A 55 8.86 -0.02 0.07
CA GLY A 55 8.67 1.25 -0.63
C GLY A 55 9.29 2.43 0.11
N ALA A 56 9.09 2.50 1.43
CA ALA A 56 9.68 3.54 2.28
C ALA A 56 11.21 3.46 2.31
N VAL A 57 11.78 2.25 2.45
CA VAL A 57 13.23 2.03 2.43
C VAL A 57 13.83 2.39 1.08
N LYS A 58 13.16 2.04 -0.03
CA LYS A 58 13.61 2.40 -1.38
C LYS A 58 13.61 3.92 -1.58
N ALA A 59 12.53 4.61 -1.18
CA ALA A 59 12.45 6.06 -1.26
C ALA A 59 13.52 6.75 -0.40
N GLN A 60 13.81 6.22 0.80
CA GLN A 60 14.90 6.72 1.65
C GLN A 60 16.27 6.49 1.01
N ALA A 61 16.50 5.31 0.41
CA ALA A 61 17.75 5.00 -0.28
C ALA A 61 17.97 5.92 -1.50
N GLU A 62 16.92 6.19 -2.28
CA GLU A 62 16.95 7.10 -3.43
C GLU A 62 17.08 8.58 -3.02
N ALA A 63 16.59 8.95 -1.83
CA ALA A 63 16.71 10.31 -1.30
C ALA A 63 18.15 10.67 -0.90
N HIS A 64 19.02 9.67 -0.69
CA HIS A 64 20.42 9.91 -0.43
C HIS A 64 21.22 10.01 -1.73
N PRO A 65 22.11 11.00 -1.86
CA PRO A 65 22.99 11.06 -3.02
C PRO A 65 23.90 9.83 -3.06
N GLU A 66 24.14 9.33 -4.28
CA GLU A 66 25.01 8.17 -4.53
C GLU A 66 26.41 8.39 -3.94
N ILE A 67 26.90 9.63 -4.02
CA ILE A 67 28.14 10.06 -3.38
C ILE A 67 27.81 11.09 -2.31
N ARG A 68 28.26 10.79 -1.09
CA ARG A 68 28.19 11.69 0.08
C ARG A 68 29.55 12.36 0.29
N PRO A 69 29.82 13.53 -0.33
CA PRO A 69 31.14 14.16 -0.31
C PRO A 69 31.64 14.46 1.11
N GLU A 70 30.73 14.79 2.03
CA GLU A 70 31.01 14.99 3.44
C GLU A 70 31.57 13.74 4.12
N LYS A 71 31.01 12.56 3.80
CA LYS A 71 31.50 11.28 4.31
C LYS A 71 32.83 10.88 3.70
N VAL A 72 33.05 11.21 2.43
CA VAL A 72 34.34 11.02 1.78
C VAL A 72 35.41 11.91 2.43
N GLN A 73 35.08 13.16 2.75
CA GLN A 73 36.01 14.06 3.42
C GLN A 73 36.33 13.62 4.85
N GLU A 74 35.32 13.19 5.61
CA GLU A 74 35.48 12.60 6.94
C GLU A 74 36.42 11.38 6.89
N ALA A 75 36.21 10.47 5.94
CA ALA A 75 37.06 9.30 5.77
C ALA A 75 38.50 9.68 5.43
N LYS A 76 38.71 10.65 4.52
CA LYS A 76 40.05 11.16 4.19
C LYS A 76 40.76 11.73 5.41
N GLN A 77 40.06 12.48 6.25
CA GLN A 77 40.64 13.03 7.49
C GLN A 77 41.05 11.93 8.47
N LYS A 78 40.20 10.91 8.67
CA LYS A 78 40.51 9.77 9.54
C LYS A 78 41.73 8.98 9.06
N ILE A 79 41.86 8.81 7.74
CA ILE A 79 43.04 8.18 7.14
C ILE A 79 44.29 9.03 7.41
N GLN A 80 44.21 10.34 7.16
CA GLN A 80 45.34 11.25 7.38
C GLN A 80 45.76 11.34 8.85
N SER A 81 44.83 11.23 9.78
CA SER A 81 45.11 11.27 11.22
C SER A 81 45.62 9.94 11.78
N GLY A 82 45.76 8.89 10.96
CA GLY A 82 46.12 7.55 11.42
C GLY A 82 45.07 6.93 12.35
N PHE A 83 43.80 7.38 12.28
CA PHE A 83 42.74 6.92 13.19
C PHE A 83 42.54 5.40 13.13
N TYR A 84 42.67 4.83 11.93
CA TYR A 84 42.51 3.39 11.71
C TYR A 84 43.72 2.56 12.16
N ASP A 85 44.85 3.21 12.42
CA ASP A 85 46.08 2.58 12.91
C ASP A 85 46.19 2.68 14.44
N SER A 86 45.23 3.33 15.12
CA SER A 86 45.25 3.45 16.57
C SER A 86 44.89 2.14 17.24
N GLU A 87 45.55 1.83 18.37
CA GLU A 87 45.31 0.60 19.12
C GLU A 87 43.85 0.52 19.60
N GLU A 88 43.26 1.65 19.99
CA GLU A 88 41.87 1.71 20.43
C GLU A 88 40.88 1.34 19.32
N PHE A 89 41.16 1.75 18.08
CA PHE A 89 40.32 1.37 16.95
C PHE A 89 40.45 -0.12 16.62
N ILE A 90 41.67 -0.66 16.69
CA ILE A 90 41.95 -2.08 16.46
C ILE A 90 41.21 -2.94 17.49
N ASP A 91 41.24 -2.56 18.77
CA ASP A 91 40.53 -3.27 19.84
C ASP A 91 39.02 -3.24 19.65
N GLN A 92 38.46 -2.07 19.31
CA GLN A 92 37.02 -1.94 19.00
C GLN A 92 36.61 -2.78 17.79
N LEU A 93 37.46 -2.82 16.75
CA LEU A 93 37.23 -3.63 15.56
C LEU A 93 37.26 -5.12 15.91
N ALA A 94 38.24 -5.55 16.70
CA ALA A 94 38.37 -6.94 17.14
C ALA A 94 37.13 -7.36 17.95
N GLU A 95 36.70 -6.56 18.93
CA GLU A 95 35.50 -6.85 19.72
C GLU A 95 34.24 -6.96 18.84
N LYS A 96 34.08 -6.04 17.89
CA LYS A 96 32.95 -6.06 16.95
C LYS A 96 32.96 -7.32 16.08
N ILE A 97 34.12 -7.73 15.58
CA ILE A 97 34.27 -8.95 14.79
C ILE A 97 33.92 -10.18 15.65
N MET A 98 34.45 -10.26 16.87
CA MET A 98 34.11 -11.38 17.78
C MET A 98 32.61 -11.46 18.04
N ARG A 99 31.93 -10.33 18.22
CA ARG A 99 30.49 -10.25 18.45
C ARG A 99 29.66 -10.62 17.23
N ASP A 100 30.00 -10.08 16.06
CA ASP A 100 29.22 -10.30 14.83
C ASP A 100 29.40 -11.72 14.29
N PHE A 101 30.59 -12.31 14.47
CA PHE A 101 30.92 -13.66 14.00
C PHE A 101 30.82 -14.75 15.08
N GLY A 102 30.51 -14.40 16.32
CA GLY A 102 30.29 -15.36 17.41
C GLY A 102 31.53 -16.16 17.80
N ILE A 103 32.73 -15.55 17.70
CA ILE A 103 34.03 -16.19 17.99
C ILE A 103 34.54 -15.81 19.40
N GLY A 104 33.64 -15.36 20.29
CA GLY A 104 33.96 -14.93 21.66
C GLY A 104 33.27 -15.78 22.72
#